data_AF-A0AA88P633-F1
#
_entry.id   AF-A0AA88P633-F1
#
_cell.length_a   1.000
_cell.length_b   1.000
_cell.length_c   1.000
_cell.angle_alpha   90.00
_cell.angle_beta   90.00
_cell.angle_gamma   90.00
#
_symmetry.space_group_name_H-M   'P 1'
#
loop_
_entity.id
_entity.type
_entity.pdbx_description
1 polymer ?
#
loop_
_entity_poly.entity_id
_entity_poly.type
_entity_poly.pdbx_seq_one_letter_code
_entity_poly.pdbx_strand_id
1 'polypeptide(L)'
;MRARAGLLYLLVHVLARARGQYDLCKSLVSTDEGAVWEHYACQPKAQAMKEYMRIRVEPPGITCGNPPERFCTLENPYLCSDECDASNPDLAHPPQLMQDRERSGLITYWQTVTWRRYPEPLQANITLSWNKTLELTDDIQITFEYGRPTVMVLEKSMNFGRTWQPYQYYADDCVDAFTMAPRRARDLTAANITRVICTEQYSRWVGSKNEKVVRFEVRSRFAIFAGPRLLNMEGLYTRMESMKGLRDFFTFTNLRLRLLRPALGGTYVQRDNLLKYFYAISNVEVLARCKCNLHASLCLFVDGNLQCQCEHNTTGQDCQRCKKGFKAKTWKSGSYLPTPNGSPNTSRFKLHFESSNFGTSFSNSEINTHTPTHIFITAIDTLGAAGKTQTNVCDDELLLCQNGGTCVQNQRCSCPPDFKGVLCQQSRCDGGKKCNGASALTLSLALLLCPLLATLLGSAAS
;
A
#
# COMPACT_ATOMS: atom_id res chain seq x y z
N MET A 1 17.85 -18.58 36.19
CA MET A 1 16.50 -18.69 35.57
C MET A 1 15.82 -17.33 35.33
N ARG A 2 15.99 -16.30 36.18
CA ARG A 2 15.40 -14.96 35.97
C ARG A 2 15.87 -14.20 34.72
N ALA A 3 17.14 -14.37 34.32
CA ALA A 3 17.69 -13.71 33.12
C ALA A 3 17.13 -14.25 31.78
N ARG A 4 16.76 -15.54 31.72
CA ARG A 4 16.16 -16.16 30.51
C ARG A 4 14.71 -15.75 30.30
N ALA A 5 13.96 -15.52 31.38
CA ALA A 5 12.60 -14.99 31.33
C ALA A 5 12.58 -13.53 30.86
N GLY A 6 13.53 -12.70 31.32
CA GLY A 6 13.68 -11.32 30.87
C GLY A 6 14.03 -11.21 29.38
N LEU A 7 14.92 -12.08 28.88
CA LEU A 7 15.29 -12.13 27.46
C LEU A 7 14.12 -12.59 26.57
N LEU A 8 13.33 -13.57 27.02
CA LEU A 8 12.13 -14.05 26.32
C LEU A 8 11.02 -12.98 26.29
N TYR A 9 10.83 -12.26 27.39
CA TYR A 9 9.88 -11.15 27.47
C TYR A 9 10.29 -9.97 26.58
N LEU A 10 11.61 -9.67 26.52
CA LEU A 10 12.17 -8.69 25.59
C LEU A 10 11.99 -9.15 24.14
N LEU A 11 12.24 -10.42 23.83
CA LEU A 11 12.06 -11.01 22.49
C LEU A 11 10.58 -11.01 22.07
N VAL A 12 9.65 -11.35 22.96
CA VAL A 12 8.21 -11.30 22.69
C VAL A 12 7.74 -9.86 22.51
N HIS A 13 8.24 -8.90 23.29
CA HIS A 13 7.95 -7.48 23.06
C HIS A 13 8.58 -6.92 21.78
N VAL A 14 9.78 -7.38 21.40
CA VAL A 14 10.43 -7.00 20.14
C VAL A 14 9.70 -7.63 18.95
N LEU A 15 9.27 -8.89 19.04
CA LEU A 15 8.49 -9.58 18.01
C LEU A 15 7.06 -9.04 17.90
N ALA A 16 6.45 -8.63 19.02
CA ALA A 16 5.16 -7.94 19.01
C ALA A 16 5.26 -6.53 18.43
N ARG A 17 6.39 -5.83 18.65
CA ARG A 17 6.71 -4.53 17.99
C ARG A 17 7.09 -4.68 16.52
N ALA A 18 7.43 -5.87 16.05
CA ALA A 18 7.74 -6.15 14.65
C ALA A 18 6.48 -6.44 13.79
N ARG A 19 5.30 -6.56 14.39
CA ARG A 19 4.03 -6.56 13.66
C ARG A 19 3.63 -5.12 13.37
N GLY A 20 3.53 -4.78 12.09
CA GLY A 20 2.98 -3.50 11.66
C GLY A 20 1.52 -3.40 12.10
N GLN A 21 1.10 -2.17 12.37
CA GLN A 21 -0.28 -1.89 12.72
C GLN A 21 -1.16 -2.17 11.49
N TYR A 22 -2.20 -3.00 11.67
CA TYR A 22 -3.12 -3.46 10.62
C TYR A 22 -2.51 -4.45 9.59
N ASP A 23 -1.56 -5.30 10.00
CA ASP A 23 -0.94 -6.32 9.12
C ASP A 23 -1.81 -7.58 8.91
N LEU A 24 -2.81 -7.84 9.75
CA LEU A 24 -3.64 -9.05 9.73
C LEU A 24 -5.09 -8.72 9.38
N CYS A 25 -5.65 -9.37 8.36
CA CYS A 25 -7.06 -9.21 7.98
C CYS A 25 -8.01 -10.12 8.77
N LYS A 26 -7.55 -11.29 9.21
CA LYS A 26 -8.36 -12.25 9.97
C LYS A 26 -7.49 -13.09 10.90
N SER A 27 -8.07 -13.53 12.02
CA SER A 27 -7.47 -14.53 12.90
C SER A 27 -8.52 -15.55 13.33
N LEU A 28 -8.06 -16.76 13.65
CA LEU A 28 -8.94 -17.81 14.13
C LEU A 28 -9.08 -17.68 15.65
N VAL A 29 -10.31 -17.48 16.11
CA VAL A 29 -10.64 -17.32 17.53
C VAL A 29 -11.55 -18.46 17.97
N SER A 30 -11.30 -19.01 19.15
CA SER A 30 -12.16 -20.04 19.74
C SER A 30 -13.31 -19.36 20.49
N THR A 31 -14.54 -19.64 20.09
CA THR A 31 -15.76 -19.25 20.82
C THR A 31 -16.45 -20.47 21.39
N ASP A 32 -17.47 -20.28 22.23
CA ASP A 32 -18.27 -21.36 22.81
C ASP A 32 -18.97 -22.22 21.72
N GLU A 33 -19.14 -21.67 20.52
CA GLU A 33 -19.70 -22.34 19.34
C GLU A 33 -18.62 -22.91 18.39
N GLY A 34 -17.35 -22.97 18.84
CA GLY A 34 -16.21 -23.51 18.12
C GLY A 34 -15.30 -22.44 17.50
N ALA A 35 -14.39 -22.86 16.61
CA ALA A 35 -13.48 -21.91 15.95
C ALA A 35 -14.23 -21.05 14.92
N VAL A 36 -14.05 -19.73 14.99
CA VAL A 36 -14.65 -18.73 14.11
C VAL A 36 -13.57 -17.74 13.64
N TRP A 37 -13.67 -17.29 12.39
CA TRP A 37 -12.81 -16.23 11.87
C TRP A 37 -13.26 -14.86 12.40
N GLU A 38 -12.38 -14.20 13.14
CA GLU A 38 -12.53 -12.79 13.49
C GLU A 38 -11.80 -11.93 12.44
N HIS A 39 -12.45 -10.87 11.96
CA HIS A 39 -11.93 -9.98 10.92
C HIS A 39 -11.47 -8.64 11.51
N TYR A 40 -10.40 -8.05 10.95
CA TYR A 40 -9.83 -6.78 11.38
C TYR A 40 -9.54 -5.87 10.19
N ALA A 41 -9.42 -4.56 10.41
CA ALA A 41 -8.94 -3.67 9.34
C ALA A 41 -7.49 -4.04 8.98
N CYS A 42 -7.17 -4.08 7.68
CA CYS A 42 -5.83 -4.47 7.24
C CYS A 42 -5.32 -3.70 6.03
N GLN A 43 -4.02 -3.37 6.02
CA GLN A 43 -3.38 -2.61 4.95
C GLN A 43 -2.04 -3.24 4.52
N PRO A 44 -1.61 -3.04 3.26
CA PRO A 44 -0.31 -3.52 2.83
C PRO A 44 0.84 -2.71 3.44
N LYS A 45 2.00 -3.36 3.54
CA LYS A 45 3.24 -2.69 3.94
C LYS A 45 3.63 -1.61 2.93
N ALA A 46 4.25 -0.54 3.44
CA ALA A 46 4.88 0.46 2.60
C ALA A 46 6.12 -0.12 1.92
N GLN A 47 6.37 0.28 0.68
CA GLN A 47 7.54 -0.13 -0.11
C GLN A 47 7.93 0.96 -1.10
N ALA A 48 9.16 0.90 -1.61
CA ALA A 48 9.62 1.79 -2.66
C ALA A 48 8.88 1.46 -3.96
N MET A 49 8.18 2.44 -4.52
CA MET A 49 7.36 2.25 -5.71
C MET A 49 8.13 2.44 -7.01
N LYS A 50 9.44 2.72 -6.95
CA LYS A 50 10.28 2.95 -8.13
C LYS A 50 10.32 1.74 -9.08
N GLU A 51 10.27 0.53 -8.56
CA GLU A 51 10.37 -0.71 -9.36
C GLU A 51 9.11 -1.00 -10.18
N TYR A 52 7.98 -0.42 -9.79
CA TYR A 52 6.68 -0.58 -10.46
C TYR A 52 6.30 0.67 -11.27
N MET A 53 7.20 1.64 -11.33
CA MET A 53 6.98 2.93 -11.96
C MET A 53 7.17 2.83 -13.47
N ARG A 54 6.25 3.42 -14.23
CA ARG A 54 6.40 3.61 -15.67
C ARG A 54 6.65 5.09 -15.94
N ILE A 55 7.74 5.38 -16.62
CA ILE A 55 8.22 6.73 -16.89
C ILE A 55 7.87 7.12 -18.33
N ARG A 56 7.28 8.29 -18.50
CA ARG A 56 7.09 8.94 -19.80
C ARG A 56 7.63 10.36 -19.73
N VAL A 57 8.49 10.71 -20.67
CA VAL A 57 9.10 12.04 -20.77
C VAL A 57 8.56 12.75 -22.00
N GLU A 58 8.22 14.03 -21.85
CA GLU A 58 7.68 14.89 -22.91
C GLU A 58 8.34 16.29 -22.85
N PRO A 59 8.49 17.00 -23.98
CA PRO A 59 8.16 16.60 -25.35
C PRO A 59 9.11 15.51 -25.90
N PRO A 60 8.75 14.81 -27.00
CA PRO A 60 9.68 13.91 -27.66
C PRO A 60 10.92 14.67 -28.14
N GLY A 61 12.10 14.06 -28.00
CA GLY A 61 13.39 14.70 -28.31
C GLY A 61 13.97 15.59 -27.21
N ILE A 62 13.33 15.68 -26.03
CA ILE A 62 13.88 16.44 -24.90
C ILE A 62 15.05 15.75 -24.21
N THR A 63 15.13 14.41 -24.26
CA THR A 63 16.29 13.65 -23.76
C THR A 63 17.48 13.87 -24.70
N CYS A 64 18.66 14.15 -24.15
CA CYS A 64 19.86 14.42 -24.94
C CYS A 64 20.34 13.20 -25.75
N GLY A 65 21.22 13.44 -26.72
CA GLY A 65 21.95 12.39 -27.43
C GLY A 65 21.46 12.08 -28.85
N ASN A 66 20.43 12.78 -29.35
CA ASN A 66 19.95 12.66 -30.73
C ASN A 66 19.66 14.05 -31.35
N PRO A 67 20.62 14.69 -32.05
CA PRO A 67 22.00 14.23 -32.27
C PRO A 67 22.86 14.32 -30.98
N PRO A 68 24.07 13.72 -30.98
CA PRO A 68 25.02 13.87 -29.88
C PRO A 68 25.29 15.34 -29.53
N GLU A 69 25.37 15.64 -28.25
CA GLU A 69 25.43 17.00 -27.73
C GLU A 69 26.41 17.11 -26.56
N ARG A 70 27.34 18.06 -26.65
CA ARG A 70 28.22 18.46 -25.55
C ARG A 70 27.52 19.29 -24.49
N PHE A 71 27.91 19.11 -23.24
CA PHE A 71 27.42 19.84 -22.07
C PHE A 71 28.56 20.21 -21.11
N CYS A 72 28.28 21.13 -20.18
CA CYS A 72 29.25 21.52 -19.15
C CYS A 72 28.86 20.95 -17.79
N THR A 73 29.82 20.37 -17.09
CA THR A 73 29.68 19.94 -15.70
C THR A 73 30.33 20.96 -14.75
N LEU A 74 30.03 20.85 -13.45
CA LEU A 74 30.70 21.67 -12.42
C LEU A 74 32.20 21.37 -12.32
N GLU A 75 32.61 20.15 -12.70
CA GLU A 75 33.99 19.71 -12.71
C GLU A 75 34.76 20.27 -13.91
N ASN A 76 34.06 20.49 -15.02
CA ASN A 76 34.64 21.02 -16.25
C ASN A 76 33.88 22.24 -16.81
N PRO A 77 33.86 23.38 -16.07
CA PRO A 77 33.05 24.53 -16.44
C PRO A 77 33.61 25.33 -17.63
N TYR A 78 34.87 25.13 -18.00
CA TYR A 78 35.56 25.88 -19.05
C TYR A 78 35.71 25.10 -20.35
N LEU A 79 35.95 23.79 -20.30
CA LEU A 79 36.20 22.98 -21.50
C LEU A 79 34.94 22.33 -22.06
N CYS A 80 33.93 22.04 -21.21
CA CYS A 80 32.64 21.44 -21.59
C CYS A 80 32.80 20.27 -22.57
N SER A 81 33.75 19.37 -22.27
CA SER A 81 34.13 18.26 -23.15
C SER A 81 33.24 17.03 -22.97
N ASP A 82 32.36 17.03 -21.97
CA ASP A 82 31.43 15.94 -21.71
C ASP A 82 30.37 15.90 -22.82
N GLU A 83 30.04 14.70 -23.28
CA GLU A 83 29.15 14.48 -24.42
C GLU A 83 28.04 13.50 -24.05
N CYS A 84 26.81 13.84 -24.42
CA CYS A 84 25.68 12.94 -24.36
C CYS A 84 25.42 12.40 -25.77
N ASP A 85 25.48 11.07 -25.92
CA ASP A 85 25.24 10.35 -27.17
C ASP A 85 24.31 9.17 -26.89
N ALA A 86 23.12 9.18 -27.49
CA ALA A 86 22.13 8.13 -27.25
C ALA A 86 22.46 6.82 -27.98
N SER A 87 23.40 6.84 -28.92
CA SER A 87 23.86 5.65 -29.64
C SER A 87 24.92 4.87 -28.85
N ASN A 88 25.61 5.52 -27.91
CA ASN A 88 26.62 4.93 -27.05
C ASN A 88 26.06 4.74 -25.62
N PRO A 89 25.86 3.49 -25.14
CA PRO A 89 25.35 3.23 -23.80
C PRO A 89 26.14 3.87 -22.66
N ASP A 90 27.44 4.09 -22.82
CA ASP A 90 28.31 4.70 -21.80
C ASP A 90 28.11 6.22 -21.68
N LEU A 91 27.53 6.85 -22.71
CA LEU A 91 27.25 8.29 -22.79
C LEU A 91 25.74 8.59 -22.86
N ALA A 92 24.91 7.56 -22.86
CA ALA A 92 23.47 7.68 -22.98
C ALA A 92 22.84 7.96 -21.60
N HIS A 93 21.92 8.91 -21.56
CA HIS A 93 21.20 9.31 -20.35
C HIS A 93 19.69 9.06 -20.44
N PRO A 94 19.24 7.81 -20.60
CA PRO A 94 17.83 7.51 -20.83
C PRO A 94 16.96 7.66 -19.55
N PRO A 95 15.64 7.88 -19.67
CA PRO A 95 14.75 8.09 -18.52
C PRO A 95 14.74 6.98 -17.47
N GLN A 96 15.10 5.75 -17.86
CA GLN A 96 15.16 4.58 -16.99
C GLN A 96 16.20 4.71 -15.88
N LEU A 97 17.18 5.60 -16.03
CA LEU A 97 18.18 5.85 -14.99
C LEU A 97 17.56 6.54 -13.76
N MET A 98 16.43 7.24 -13.89
CA MET A 98 15.74 7.85 -12.73
C MET A 98 15.14 6.84 -11.74
N GLN A 99 15.06 5.56 -12.09
CA GLN A 99 14.45 4.50 -11.28
C GLN A 99 15.40 3.35 -10.95
N ASP A 100 16.64 3.40 -11.43
CA ASP A 100 17.56 2.29 -11.26
C ASP A 100 17.99 2.12 -9.79
N ARG A 101 18.73 1.05 -9.52
CA ARG A 101 19.35 0.85 -8.22
C ARG A 101 20.79 1.32 -8.39
N GLU A 102 21.16 2.42 -7.73
CA GLU A 102 22.56 2.87 -7.67
C GLU A 102 23.45 1.69 -7.27
N ARG A 103 24.32 1.25 -8.18
CA ARG A 103 25.28 0.17 -7.93
C ARG A 103 26.66 0.79 -7.72
N SER A 104 27.32 0.39 -6.63
CA SER A 104 28.77 0.58 -6.44
C SER A 104 29.29 2.03 -6.52
N GLY A 105 28.45 3.03 -6.25
CA GLY A 105 28.87 4.44 -6.17
C GLY A 105 29.00 5.17 -7.51
N LEU A 106 28.65 4.53 -8.63
CA LEU A 106 28.52 5.22 -9.92
C LEU A 106 27.15 5.88 -9.98
N ILE A 107 27.14 7.19 -10.21
CA ILE A 107 25.90 7.97 -10.31
C ILE A 107 25.42 7.91 -11.77
N THR A 108 24.24 7.33 -11.96
CA THR A 108 23.51 7.33 -13.22
C THR A 108 22.40 8.39 -13.16
N TYR A 109 22.08 8.99 -14.30
CA TYR A 109 21.02 10.01 -14.35
C TYR A 109 20.44 10.15 -15.75
N TRP A 110 19.15 10.47 -15.82
CA TRP A 110 18.52 10.97 -17.03
C TRP A 110 18.88 12.43 -17.25
N GLN A 111 19.07 12.84 -18.51
CA GLN A 111 19.47 14.20 -18.86
C GLN A 111 18.66 14.76 -20.04
N THR A 112 18.31 16.04 -19.97
CA THR A 112 17.73 16.77 -21.10
C THR A 112 18.79 17.33 -22.05
N VAL A 113 18.38 17.69 -23.27
CA VAL A 113 19.15 18.61 -24.12
C VAL A 113 19.54 19.88 -23.35
N THR A 114 20.61 20.53 -23.78
CA THR A 114 21.03 21.81 -23.19
C THR A 114 20.13 22.96 -23.65
N TRP A 115 20.20 24.10 -22.97
CA TRP A 115 19.35 25.27 -23.25
C TRP A 115 19.79 26.07 -24.49
N ARG A 116 20.31 25.42 -25.53
CA ARG A 116 20.79 26.05 -26.78
C ARG A 116 19.75 26.90 -27.50
N ARG A 117 18.46 26.59 -27.33
CA ARG A 117 17.32 27.31 -27.93
C ARG A 117 16.89 28.58 -27.17
N TYR A 118 17.66 28.99 -26.16
CA TYR A 118 17.37 30.22 -25.42
C TYR A 118 17.17 31.42 -26.39
N PRO A 119 16.13 32.25 -26.23
CA PRO A 119 15.29 32.43 -25.03
C PRO A 119 14.07 31.53 -24.90
N GLU A 120 13.85 30.56 -25.80
CA GLU A 120 12.72 29.63 -25.68
C GLU A 120 12.84 28.82 -24.39
N PRO A 121 11.78 28.69 -23.57
CA PRO A 121 11.86 27.97 -22.29
C PRO A 121 12.25 26.49 -22.45
N LEU A 122 13.26 26.04 -21.71
CA LEU A 122 13.59 24.61 -21.59
C LEU A 122 12.57 23.94 -20.65
N GLN A 123 11.50 23.40 -21.23
CA GLN A 123 10.42 22.75 -20.48
C GLN A 123 10.44 21.23 -20.70
N ALA A 124 10.31 20.48 -19.61
CA ALA A 124 10.24 19.03 -19.64
C ALA A 124 9.18 18.52 -18.65
N ASN A 125 8.36 17.59 -19.12
CA ASN A 125 7.36 16.91 -18.30
C ASN A 125 7.78 15.46 -18.10
N ILE A 126 7.92 15.02 -16.85
CA ILE A 126 8.17 13.63 -16.49
C ILE A 126 6.92 13.09 -15.81
N THR A 127 6.21 12.19 -16.50
CA THR A 127 5.02 11.52 -15.99
C THR A 127 5.39 10.15 -15.44
N LEU A 128 5.05 9.91 -14.17
CA LEU A 128 5.30 8.68 -13.42
C LEU A 128 3.97 7.98 -13.16
N SER A 129 3.85 6.72 -13.58
CA SER A 129 2.57 5.99 -13.59
C SER A 129 2.70 4.59 -13.00
N TRP A 130 1.76 4.20 -12.13
CA TRP A 130 1.77 2.87 -11.48
C TRP A 130 0.62 1.96 -11.88
N ASN A 131 -0.33 2.48 -12.67
CA ASN A 131 -1.59 1.81 -13.00
C ASN A 131 -2.28 1.17 -11.79
N LYS A 132 -2.13 1.78 -10.61
CA LYS A 132 -2.67 1.35 -9.32
C LYS A 132 -2.84 2.59 -8.44
N THR A 133 -3.88 2.62 -7.62
CA THR A 133 -4.04 3.66 -6.62
C THR A 133 -3.12 3.41 -5.43
N LEU A 134 -2.30 4.41 -5.09
CA LEU A 134 -1.29 4.38 -4.04
C LEU A 134 -1.57 5.46 -2.98
N GLU A 135 -1.10 5.22 -1.76
CA GLU A 135 -1.13 6.16 -0.64
C GLU A 135 0.30 6.42 -0.15
N LEU A 136 0.74 7.68 -0.16
CA LEU A 136 2.08 8.06 0.31
C LEU A 136 2.25 7.74 1.80
N THR A 137 3.45 7.29 2.16
CA THR A 137 3.82 6.98 3.54
C THR A 137 5.03 7.75 4.04
N ASP A 138 5.84 8.28 3.11
CA ASP A 138 7.01 9.11 3.40
C ASP A 138 7.16 10.17 2.29
N ASP A 139 8.15 11.06 2.42
CA ASP A 139 8.44 12.14 1.50
C ASP A 139 8.73 11.60 0.09
N ILE A 140 8.27 12.33 -0.93
CA ILE A 140 8.76 12.11 -2.30
C ILE A 140 10.08 12.84 -2.42
N GLN A 141 11.13 12.15 -2.86
CA GLN A 141 12.46 12.73 -3.04
C GLN A 141 12.88 12.64 -4.50
N ILE A 142 13.32 13.77 -5.05
CA ILE A 142 13.81 13.88 -6.43
C ILE A 142 15.24 14.42 -6.35
N THR A 143 16.20 13.60 -6.77
CA THR A 143 17.63 13.95 -6.72
C THR A 143 18.08 14.46 -8.08
N PHE A 144 18.63 15.68 -8.09
CA PHE A 144 19.19 16.34 -9.26
C PHE A 144 20.71 16.41 -9.20
N GLU A 145 21.40 16.11 -10.29
CA GLU A 145 22.87 16.06 -10.30
C GLU A 145 23.51 17.43 -10.57
N TYR A 146 23.06 18.12 -11.61
CA TYR A 146 23.63 19.40 -12.07
C TYR A 146 22.73 20.59 -11.74
N GLY A 147 22.24 20.63 -10.50
CA GLY A 147 21.46 21.72 -9.95
C GLY A 147 19.94 21.50 -10.02
N ARG A 148 19.25 21.93 -8.96
CA ARG A 148 17.80 21.86 -8.84
C ARG A 148 17.11 22.90 -9.74
N PRO A 149 15.91 22.64 -10.25
CA PRO A 149 15.16 23.63 -11.03
C PRO A 149 14.92 24.92 -10.24
N THR A 150 15.09 26.06 -10.90
CA THR A 150 14.67 27.35 -10.34
C THR A 150 13.16 27.46 -10.33
N VAL A 151 12.46 26.85 -11.29
CA VAL A 151 10.99 26.77 -11.32
C VAL A 151 10.55 25.38 -11.74
N MET A 152 9.73 24.73 -10.90
CA MET A 152 9.07 23.46 -11.21
C MET A 152 7.75 23.28 -10.47
N VAL A 153 6.91 22.36 -10.97
CA VAL A 153 5.63 21.98 -10.34
C VAL A 153 5.58 20.46 -10.20
N LEU A 154 5.19 19.99 -9.02
CA LEU A 154 4.76 18.61 -8.82
C LEU A 154 3.24 18.56 -8.94
N GLU A 155 2.73 17.78 -9.89
CA GLU A 155 1.31 17.50 -10.06
C GLU A 155 1.01 16.05 -9.70
N LYS A 156 -0.24 15.78 -9.32
CA LYS A 156 -0.76 14.43 -9.12
C LYS A 156 -2.03 14.19 -9.92
N SER A 157 -2.31 12.93 -10.22
CA SER A 157 -3.58 12.44 -10.75
C SER A 157 -4.19 11.42 -9.79
N MET A 158 -5.52 11.36 -9.74
CA MET A 158 -6.29 10.34 -9.01
C MET A 158 -7.16 9.48 -9.94
N ASN A 159 -7.04 9.67 -11.25
CA ASN A 159 -7.87 9.02 -12.27
C ASN A 159 -7.02 8.55 -13.47
N PHE A 160 -5.86 7.96 -13.16
CA PHE A 160 -4.98 7.31 -14.12
C PHE A 160 -4.46 8.25 -15.23
N GLY A 161 -4.19 9.51 -14.88
CA GLY A 161 -3.58 10.49 -15.77
C GLY A 161 -4.59 11.27 -16.63
N ARG A 162 -5.90 11.08 -16.43
CA ARG A 162 -6.95 11.80 -17.17
C ARG A 162 -7.05 13.27 -16.77
N THR A 163 -7.01 13.55 -15.47
CA THR A 163 -6.95 14.92 -14.94
C THR A 163 -5.77 15.08 -13.99
N TRP A 164 -5.27 16.30 -13.93
CA TRP A 164 -4.08 16.68 -13.18
C TRP A 164 -4.42 17.83 -12.25
N GLN A 165 -3.89 17.77 -11.04
CA GLN A 165 -4.00 18.85 -10.06
C GLN A 165 -2.62 19.16 -9.48
N PRO A 166 -2.33 20.44 -9.18
CA PRO A 166 -1.07 20.80 -8.56
C PRO A 166 -0.99 20.18 -7.17
N TYR A 167 0.19 19.65 -6.83
CA TYR A 167 0.47 19.05 -5.53
C TYR A 167 1.37 19.95 -4.70
N GLN A 168 2.42 20.52 -5.32
CA GLN A 168 3.29 21.53 -4.73
C GLN A 168 4.02 22.33 -5.82
N TYR A 169 4.22 23.63 -5.57
CA TYR A 169 4.99 24.52 -6.43
C TYR A 169 6.38 24.77 -5.82
N TYR A 170 7.38 24.90 -6.70
CA TYR A 170 8.77 25.16 -6.32
C TYR A 170 9.30 26.28 -7.20
N ALA A 171 9.76 27.36 -6.58
CA ALA A 171 10.31 28.51 -7.28
C ALA A 171 11.44 29.14 -6.45
N ASP A 172 12.40 29.79 -7.10
CA ASP A 172 13.37 30.65 -6.43
C ASP A 172 12.73 31.95 -5.89
N ASP A 173 11.74 32.46 -6.63
CA ASP A 173 10.78 33.48 -6.21
C ASP A 173 9.34 33.01 -6.48
N CYS A 174 8.62 32.67 -5.42
CA CYS A 174 7.25 32.15 -5.53
C CYS A 174 6.22 33.21 -5.97
N VAL A 175 6.48 34.49 -5.67
CA VAL A 175 5.56 35.58 -5.99
C VAL A 175 5.66 35.89 -7.47
N ASP A 176 6.88 35.96 -8.01
CA ASP A 176 7.13 36.16 -9.44
C ASP A 176 6.63 34.97 -10.27
N ALA A 177 7.00 33.74 -9.92
CA ALA A 177 6.73 32.57 -10.77
C ALA A 177 5.26 32.12 -10.76
N PHE A 178 4.57 32.22 -9.63
CA PHE A 178 3.23 31.63 -9.44
C PHE A 178 2.23 32.56 -8.74
N THR A 179 2.61 33.80 -8.42
CA THR A 179 1.76 34.73 -7.64
C THR A 179 1.34 34.14 -6.30
N MET A 180 2.25 33.40 -5.65
CA MET A 180 2.01 32.74 -4.37
C MET A 180 3.00 33.21 -3.31
N ALA A 181 2.53 33.41 -2.07
CA ALA A 181 3.44 33.65 -0.95
C ALA A 181 4.24 32.37 -0.62
N PRO A 182 5.55 32.48 -0.36
CA PRO A 182 6.38 31.33 -0.02
C PRO A 182 6.00 30.76 1.35
N ARG A 183 5.88 29.43 1.45
CA ARG A 183 5.54 28.71 2.69
C ARG A 183 6.32 27.39 2.78
N ARG A 184 6.47 26.87 4.00
CA ARG A 184 7.02 25.52 4.25
C ARG A 184 5.93 24.60 4.77
N ALA A 185 6.01 23.32 4.45
CA ALA A 185 5.02 22.34 4.89
C ALA A 185 4.91 22.24 6.42
N ARG A 186 6.03 22.42 7.14
CA ARG A 186 6.08 22.42 8.61
C ARG A 186 5.37 23.61 9.27
N ASP A 187 5.13 24.68 8.51
CA ASP A 187 4.44 25.90 8.99
C ASP A 187 2.91 25.81 8.74
N LEU A 188 2.43 24.69 8.17
CA LEU A 188 1.01 24.43 8.01
C LEU A 188 0.38 24.05 9.36
N THR A 189 -0.91 24.34 9.49
CA THR A 189 -1.69 23.94 10.66
C THR A 189 -2.63 22.78 10.29
N ALA A 190 -3.26 22.18 11.30
CA ALA A 190 -4.24 21.10 11.12
C ALA A 190 -5.40 21.48 10.17
N ALA A 191 -5.82 22.74 10.14
CA ALA A 191 -6.95 23.19 9.33
C ALA A 191 -6.61 23.28 7.82
N ASN A 192 -5.34 23.46 7.48
CA ASN A 192 -4.87 23.72 6.12
C ASN A 192 -3.71 22.79 5.73
N ILE A 193 -3.67 21.60 6.32
CA ILE A 193 -2.67 20.56 6.03
C ILE A 193 -2.73 20.05 4.59
N THR A 194 -3.89 20.11 3.92
CA THR A 194 -4.06 19.72 2.50
C THR A 194 -3.84 20.88 1.53
N ARG A 195 -3.43 22.06 2.04
CA ARG A 195 -3.18 23.23 1.21
C ARG A 195 -1.96 22.98 0.31
N VAL A 196 -2.15 23.27 -0.98
CA VAL A 196 -1.08 23.36 -1.96
C VAL A 196 -0.32 24.66 -1.72
N ILE A 197 1.00 24.58 -1.62
CA ILE A 197 1.88 25.71 -1.30
C ILE A 197 2.93 25.88 -2.39
N CYS A 198 3.54 27.07 -2.43
CA CYS A 198 4.80 27.30 -3.11
C CYS A 198 5.92 27.40 -2.07
N THR A 199 7.03 26.71 -2.29
CA THR A 199 8.21 26.73 -1.41
C THR A 199 9.45 27.16 -2.16
N GLU A 200 10.23 28.03 -1.53
CA GLU A 200 11.52 28.51 -2.03
C GLU A 200 12.72 27.71 -1.49
N GLN A 201 12.45 26.75 -0.59
CA GLN A 201 13.47 26.01 0.15
C GLN A 201 14.39 25.18 -0.76
N TYR A 202 13.88 24.71 -1.90
CA TYR A 202 14.60 23.79 -2.79
C TYR A 202 15.03 24.43 -4.13
N SER A 203 14.71 25.70 -4.35
CA SER A 203 14.98 26.40 -5.62
C SER A 203 15.83 27.66 -5.46
N ARG A 204 15.92 28.23 -4.24
CA ARG A 204 16.90 29.29 -3.96
C ARG A 204 18.34 28.74 -3.91
N TRP A 205 19.28 29.52 -4.45
CA TRP A 205 20.73 29.26 -4.43
C TRP A 205 21.15 27.93 -5.07
N VAL A 206 20.75 27.73 -6.33
CA VAL A 206 21.14 26.57 -7.11
C VAL A 206 22.62 26.65 -7.49
N GLY A 207 23.46 25.71 -7.01
CA GLY A 207 24.86 25.56 -7.45
C GLY A 207 25.95 25.86 -6.42
N SER A 208 25.62 26.38 -5.22
CA SER A 208 26.62 26.68 -4.16
C SER A 208 26.49 25.79 -2.92
N LYS A 209 25.31 25.25 -2.62
CA LYS A 209 25.13 24.19 -1.63
C LYS A 209 25.03 22.86 -2.39
N ASN A 210 25.77 21.84 -1.97
CA ASN A 210 25.72 20.46 -2.48
C ASN A 210 24.36 19.75 -2.22
N GLU A 211 23.26 20.51 -2.14
CA GLU A 211 21.91 20.00 -1.96
C GLU A 211 21.30 19.63 -3.31
N LYS A 212 21.31 18.33 -3.60
CA LYS A 212 20.77 17.74 -4.84
C LYS A 212 19.26 17.45 -4.78
N VAL A 213 18.69 17.36 -3.58
CA VAL A 213 17.33 16.80 -3.38
C VAL A 213 16.26 17.87 -3.29
N VAL A 214 15.19 17.71 -4.06
CA VAL A 214 13.89 18.38 -3.93
C VAL A 214 12.92 17.43 -3.22
N ARG A 215 12.17 17.92 -2.22
CA ARG A 215 11.25 17.10 -1.42
C ARG A 215 9.80 17.56 -1.52
N PHE A 216 8.89 16.61 -1.48
CA PHE A 216 7.50 16.83 -1.10
C PHE A 216 7.29 16.26 0.30
N GLU A 217 7.03 17.14 1.27
CA GLU A 217 7.17 16.82 2.69
C GLU A 217 5.90 16.19 3.29
N VAL A 218 5.76 14.88 3.11
CA VAL A 218 4.70 14.05 3.70
C VAL A 218 4.90 13.91 5.20
N ARG A 219 6.13 13.63 5.66
CA ARG A 219 6.45 13.47 7.09
C ARG A 219 6.15 14.74 7.87
N SER A 220 6.48 15.91 7.31
CA SER A 220 6.18 17.20 7.95
C SER A 220 4.69 17.40 8.14
N ARG A 221 3.87 16.98 7.17
CA ARG A 221 2.41 17.03 7.28
C ARG A 221 1.90 16.02 8.32
N PHE A 222 2.37 14.77 8.30
CA PHE A 222 2.01 13.78 9.31
C PHE A 222 2.39 14.19 10.73
N ALA A 223 3.53 14.87 10.91
CA ALA A 223 4.01 15.32 12.21
C ALA A 223 3.05 16.30 12.92
N ILE A 224 2.18 17.00 12.17
CA ILE A 224 1.13 17.87 12.74
C ILE A 224 0.17 17.08 13.64
N PHE A 225 -0.08 15.80 13.31
CA PHE A 225 -0.97 14.92 14.08
C PHE A 225 -0.22 13.86 14.90
N ALA A 226 0.86 13.31 14.34
CA ALA A 226 1.63 12.22 14.96
C ALA A 226 2.80 12.70 15.84
N GLY A 227 3.04 14.01 15.89
CA GLY A 227 4.21 14.61 16.54
C GLY A 227 5.50 14.49 15.72
N PRO A 228 6.58 15.18 16.11
CA PRO A 228 7.81 15.30 15.32
C PRO A 228 8.53 13.96 15.09
N ARG A 229 8.36 13.00 16.01
CA ARG A 229 8.94 11.64 15.91
C ARG A 229 7.99 10.62 15.27
N LEU A 230 6.81 11.05 14.82
CA LEU A 230 5.75 10.18 14.26
C LEU A 230 5.38 9.00 15.19
N LEU A 231 5.38 9.25 16.50
CA LEU A 231 5.07 8.22 17.50
C LEU A 231 3.57 8.12 17.79
N ASN A 232 2.83 9.24 17.70
CA ASN A 232 1.39 9.27 17.94
C ASN A 232 0.59 8.91 16.67
N MET A 233 0.80 7.69 16.16
CA MET A 233 0.13 7.23 14.93
C MET A 233 -1.38 7.07 15.10
N GLU A 234 -1.86 6.80 16.32
CA GLU A 234 -3.30 6.79 16.65
C GLU A 234 -3.97 8.15 16.35
N GLY A 235 -3.34 9.25 16.77
CA GLY A 235 -3.82 10.60 16.45
C GLY A 235 -3.90 10.85 14.94
N LEU A 236 -2.90 10.40 14.18
CA LEU A 236 -2.91 10.50 12.72
C LEU A 236 -4.05 9.68 12.09
N TYR A 237 -4.20 8.40 12.45
CA TYR A 237 -5.24 7.53 11.88
C TYR A 237 -6.65 8.03 12.20
N THR A 238 -6.88 8.51 13.43
CA THR A 238 -8.15 9.13 13.82
C THR A 238 -8.48 10.33 12.91
N ARG A 239 -7.48 11.14 12.57
CA ARG A 239 -7.65 12.29 11.65
C ARG A 239 -7.81 11.86 10.20
N MET A 240 -7.14 10.80 9.75
CA MET A 240 -7.32 10.25 8.40
C MET A 240 -8.75 9.76 8.15
N GLU A 241 -9.43 9.27 9.20
CA GLU A 241 -10.85 8.85 9.14
C GLU A 241 -11.81 10.03 9.26
N SER A 242 -11.60 10.91 10.25
CA SER A 242 -12.56 11.98 10.60
C SER A 242 -12.45 13.22 9.72
N MET A 243 -11.26 13.54 9.17
CA MET A 243 -11.04 14.72 8.34
C MET A 243 -11.24 14.41 6.86
N LYS A 244 -12.30 14.98 6.28
CA LYS A 244 -12.61 14.84 4.86
C LYS A 244 -11.43 15.30 3.99
N GLY A 245 -11.06 14.47 3.00
CA GLY A 245 -10.03 14.79 2.02
C GLY A 245 -8.58 14.64 2.48
N LEU A 246 -8.31 14.40 3.78
CA LEU A 246 -6.94 14.21 4.26
C LEU A 246 -6.29 12.96 3.66
N ARG A 247 -6.99 11.82 3.71
CA ARG A 247 -6.52 10.56 3.12
C ARG A 247 -6.39 10.67 1.59
N ASP A 248 -7.34 11.32 0.93
CA ASP A 248 -7.32 11.54 -0.52
C ASP A 248 -6.18 12.47 -0.94
N PHE A 249 -5.76 13.41 -0.08
CA PHE A 249 -4.60 14.26 -0.33
C PHE A 249 -3.32 13.46 -0.52
N PHE A 250 -3.12 12.37 0.22
CA PHE A 250 -1.97 11.45 0.07
C PHE A 250 -2.20 10.32 -0.93
N THR A 251 -3.41 10.26 -1.51
CA THR A 251 -3.76 9.27 -2.52
C THR A 251 -3.44 9.79 -3.93
N PHE A 252 -2.86 8.93 -4.78
CA PHE A 252 -2.54 9.24 -6.18
C PHE A 252 -2.48 7.97 -7.04
N THR A 253 -2.60 8.13 -8.35
CA THR A 253 -2.35 7.08 -9.37
C THR A 253 -1.15 7.40 -10.24
N ASN A 254 -0.86 8.69 -10.44
CA ASN A 254 0.24 9.20 -11.24
C ASN A 254 0.79 10.47 -10.61
N LEU A 255 2.07 10.73 -10.86
CA LEU A 255 2.73 11.99 -10.55
C LEU A 255 3.27 12.59 -11.84
N ARG A 256 3.36 13.91 -11.92
CA ARG A 256 4.01 14.60 -13.03
C ARG A 256 4.91 15.69 -12.51
N LEU A 257 6.18 15.62 -12.88
CA LEU A 257 7.13 16.70 -12.69
C LEU A 257 7.06 17.60 -13.91
N ARG A 258 6.71 18.87 -13.73
CA ARG A 258 6.77 19.89 -14.76
C ARG A 258 7.95 20.80 -14.48
N LEU A 259 9.03 20.58 -15.21
CA LEU A 259 10.24 21.38 -15.14
C LEU A 259 10.07 22.60 -16.04
N LEU A 260 10.14 23.81 -15.48
CA LEU A 260 9.81 25.05 -16.18
C LEU A 260 11.02 25.95 -16.43
N ARG A 261 11.97 25.98 -15.50
CA ARG A 261 13.23 26.72 -15.64
C ARG A 261 14.41 25.99 -14.96
N PRO A 262 15.55 25.79 -15.65
CA PRO A 262 16.68 25.03 -15.10
C PRO A 262 17.43 25.79 -14.00
N ALA A 263 18.47 25.18 -13.48
CA ALA A 263 19.41 25.80 -12.56
C ALA A 263 20.07 27.04 -13.19
N LEU A 264 20.13 28.19 -12.49
CA LEU A 264 20.79 29.39 -13.02
C LEU A 264 22.12 29.78 -12.35
N GLY A 265 22.52 29.09 -11.28
CA GLY A 265 23.73 29.47 -10.54
C GLY A 265 23.57 30.70 -9.65
N GLY A 266 22.34 31.19 -9.44
CA GLY A 266 22.10 32.45 -8.69
C GLY A 266 22.47 33.73 -9.44
N THR A 267 22.67 33.64 -10.76
CA THR A 267 23.04 34.76 -11.64
C THR A 267 22.16 34.78 -12.88
N TYR A 268 22.28 35.82 -13.71
CA TYR A 268 21.61 35.89 -15.00
C TYR A 268 22.07 34.76 -15.93
N VAL A 269 21.24 34.44 -16.93
CA VAL A 269 21.59 33.47 -17.97
C VAL A 269 22.81 33.97 -18.75
N GLN A 270 23.91 33.22 -18.72
CA GLN A 270 25.10 33.51 -19.51
C GLN A 270 24.90 32.99 -20.92
N ARG A 271 24.63 33.90 -21.86
CA ARG A 271 24.31 33.55 -23.26
C ARG A 271 25.49 32.94 -24.02
N ASP A 272 26.72 33.25 -23.61
CA ASP A 272 27.93 32.73 -24.24
C ASP A 272 28.18 31.23 -23.91
N ASN A 273 27.56 30.72 -22.84
CA ASN A 273 27.69 29.32 -22.44
C ASN A 273 26.33 28.74 -22.01
N LEU A 274 25.52 28.37 -23.00
CA LEU A 274 24.22 27.73 -22.78
C LEU A 274 24.32 26.22 -22.47
N LEU A 275 25.51 25.63 -22.66
CA LEU A 275 25.77 24.19 -22.50
C LEU A 275 25.74 23.73 -21.04
N LYS A 276 25.81 24.67 -20.09
CA LYS A 276 25.71 24.41 -18.65
C LYS A 276 24.28 24.36 -18.11
N TYR A 277 23.29 24.69 -18.92
CA TYR A 277 21.89 24.74 -18.52
C TYR A 277 21.13 23.55 -19.07
N PHE A 278 20.81 22.59 -18.21
CA PHE A 278 20.02 21.41 -18.53
C PHE A 278 19.43 20.83 -17.24
N TYR A 279 18.59 19.82 -17.35
CA TYR A 279 18.13 19.03 -16.21
C TYR A 279 18.83 17.68 -16.19
N ALA A 280 19.22 17.24 -15.01
CA ALA A 280 19.73 15.89 -14.77
C ALA A 280 19.11 15.33 -13.49
N ILE A 281 18.41 14.20 -13.58
CA ILE A 281 17.76 13.53 -12.46
C ILE A 281 18.36 12.14 -12.29
N SER A 282 18.98 11.89 -11.14
CA SER A 282 19.58 10.59 -10.80
C SER A 282 18.57 9.63 -10.20
N ASN A 283 17.70 10.10 -9.31
CA ASN A 283 16.79 9.21 -8.61
C ASN A 283 15.46 9.90 -8.28
N VAL A 284 14.36 9.16 -8.45
CA VAL A 284 13.03 9.54 -7.98
C VAL A 284 12.51 8.48 -7.01
N GLU A 285 12.54 8.82 -5.73
CA GLU A 285 12.11 7.93 -4.66
C GLU A 285 10.69 8.27 -4.20
N VAL A 286 9.81 7.26 -4.28
CA VAL A 286 8.41 7.35 -3.86
C VAL A 286 8.12 6.18 -2.92
N LEU A 287 8.03 6.46 -1.62
CA LEU A 287 7.60 5.48 -0.62
C LEU A 287 6.09 5.55 -0.40
N ALA A 288 5.40 4.48 -0.75
CA ALA A 288 3.94 4.42 -0.66
C ALA A 288 3.47 3.00 -0.33
N ARG A 289 2.17 2.85 -0.10
CA ARG A 289 1.47 1.55 -0.03
C ARG A 289 0.33 1.50 -1.05
N CYS A 290 -0.10 0.30 -1.43
CA CYS A 290 -1.30 0.17 -2.26
C CYS A 290 -2.56 0.57 -1.48
N LYS A 291 -3.42 1.40 -2.08
CA LYS A 291 -4.77 1.65 -1.56
C LYS A 291 -5.61 0.37 -1.69
N CYS A 292 -5.88 -0.31 -0.59
CA CYS A 292 -6.75 -1.49 -0.56
C CYS A 292 -7.99 -1.29 0.33
N ASN A 293 -8.30 -0.03 0.66
CA ASN A 293 -9.46 0.37 1.45
C ASN A 293 -9.63 -0.40 2.78
N LEU A 294 -8.51 -0.73 3.42
CA LEU A 294 -8.45 -1.51 4.66
C LEU A 294 -9.01 -2.95 4.56
N HIS A 295 -9.00 -3.54 3.36
CA HIS A 295 -9.45 -4.91 3.09
C HIS A 295 -8.37 -5.84 2.50
N ALA A 296 -7.09 -5.47 2.54
CA ALA A 296 -6.01 -6.38 2.14
C ALA A 296 -4.71 -6.03 2.84
N SER A 297 -4.00 -7.04 3.34
CA SER A 297 -2.63 -6.90 3.89
C SER A 297 -1.54 -7.14 2.86
N LEU A 298 -1.90 -7.63 1.66
CA LEU A 298 -0.97 -7.95 0.58
C LEU A 298 -1.35 -7.22 -0.71
N CYS A 299 -0.32 -6.74 -1.41
CA CYS A 299 -0.42 -6.15 -2.74
C CYS A 299 0.65 -6.79 -3.64
N LEU A 300 0.21 -7.50 -4.67
CA LEU A 300 1.06 -8.32 -5.52
C LEU A 300 1.14 -7.72 -6.91
N PHE A 301 2.27 -7.93 -7.60
CA PHE A 301 2.44 -7.56 -8.99
C PHE A 301 1.98 -8.72 -9.88
N VAL A 302 0.79 -8.58 -10.48
CA VAL A 302 0.13 -9.61 -11.29
C VAL A 302 -0.23 -9.00 -12.65
N ASP A 303 0.13 -9.70 -13.72
CA ASP A 303 -0.12 -9.27 -15.11
C ASP A 303 0.38 -7.86 -15.42
N GLY A 304 1.59 -7.55 -14.94
CA GLY A 304 2.24 -6.26 -15.18
C GLY A 304 1.71 -5.10 -14.33
N ASN A 305 0.79 -5.32 -13.39
CA ASN A 305 0.20 -4.28 -12.55
C ASN A 305 0.15 -4.70 -11.07
N LEU A 306 0.26 -3.72 -10.16
CA LEU A 306 0.01 -3.95 -8.74
C LEU A 306 -1.49 -4.16 -8.50
N GLN A 307 -1.85 -5.17 -7.70
CA GLN A 307 -3.23 -5.51 -7.35
C GLN A 307 -3.33 -5.94 -5.88
N CYS A 308 -4.39 -5.49 -5.19
CA CYS A 308 -4.66 -5.92 -3.81
C CYS A 308 -5.18 -7.36 -3.77
N GLN A 309 -4.67 -8.17 -2.84
CA GLN A 309 -5.25 -9.49 -2.55
C GLN A 309 -6.44 -9.31 -1.60
N CYS A 310 -7.61 -9.04 -2.17
CA CYS A 310 -8.78 -8.62 -1.38
C CYS A 310 -9.35 -9.70 -0.47
N GLU A 311 -9.51 -9.33 0.80
CA GLU A 311 -10.20 -10.07 1.86
C GLU A 311 -11.58 -9.46 2.13
N HIS A 312 -12.22 -9.84 3.24
CA HIS A 312 -13.49 -9.26 3.72
C HIS A 312 -14.64 -9.33 2.69
N ASN A 313 -14.60 -10.36 1.84
CA ASN A 313 -15.54 -10.57 0.74
C ASN A 313 -15.62 -9.39 -0.25
N THR A 314 -14.50 -8.70 -0.43
CA THR A 314 -14.34 -7.59 -1.39
C THR A 314 -13.57 -8.03 -2.65
N THR A 315 -13.67 -7.24 -3.70
CA THR A 315 -12.99 -7.45 -4.99
C THR A 315 -12.77 -6.12 -5.71
N GLY A 316 -12.09 -6.15 -6.85
CA GLY A 316 -11.59 -4.97 -7.56
C GLY A 316 -10.15 -4.62 -7.15
N GLN A 317 -9.49 -3.81 -7.97
CA GLN A 317 -8.06 -3.50 -7.81
C GLN A 317 -7.70 -2.86 -6.46
N ASP A 318 -8.64 -2.12 -5.87
CA ASP A 318 -8.50 -1.41 -4.59
C ASP A 318 -9.45 -2.00 -3.52
N CYS A 319 -10.05 -3.17 -3.76
CA CYS A 319 -11.07 -3.78 -2.89
C CYS A 319 -12.32 -2.91 -2.68
N GLN A 320 -12.69 -2.16 -3.73
CA GLN A 320 -13.70 -1.10 -3.71
C GLN A 320 -15.15 -1.56 -3.96
N ARG A 321 -15.38 -2.88 -4.05
CA ARG A 321 -16.71 -3.46 -4.29
C ARG A 321 -16.82 -4.84 -3.64
N CYS A 322 -18.05 -5.29 -3.38
CA CYS A 322 -18.31 -6.61 -2.83
C CYS A 322 -18.16 -7.71 -3.90
N LYS A 323 -17.74 -8.91 -3.49
CA LYS A 323 -17.77 -10.11 -4.36
C LYS A 323 -19.21 -10.45 -4.77
N LYS A 324 -19.39 -11.10 -5.93
CA LYS A 324 -20.71 -11.58 -6.38
C LYS A 324 -21.27 -12.54 -5.31
N GLY A 325 -22.55 -12.39 -4.96
CA GLY A 325 -23.19 -13.15 -3.87
C GLY A 325 -23.14 -12.46 -2.49
N PHE A 326 -22.25 -11.49 -2.31
CA PHE A 326 -22.17 -10.65 -1.12
C PHE A 326 -22.69 -9.25 -1.42
N LYS A 327 -23.70 -8.80 -0.68
CA LYS A 327 -24.19 -7.43 -0.75
C LYS A 327 -24.50 -6.96 0.67
N ALA A 328 -23.59 -6.22 1.27
CA ALA A 328 -24.02 -5.25 2.29
C ALA A 328 -25.02 -4.28 1.64
N LYS A 329 -25.93 -3.66 2.42
CA LYS A 329 -26.85 -2.62 1.90
C LYS A 329 -26.09 -1.56 1.07
N THR A 330 -24.85 -1.25 1.45
CA THR A 330 -23.85 -0.47 0.69
C THR A 330 -22.43 -0.96 1.04
N TRP A 331 -21.48 -0.94 0.08
CA TRP A 331 -20.05 -1.19 0.35
C TRP A 331 -19.48 -0.09 1.26
N LYS A 332 -18.59 -0.45 2.18
CA LYS A 332 -17.85 0.47 3.04
C LYS A 332 -16.40 0.02 3.11
N SER A 333 -15.45 0.96 3.08
CA SER A 333 -14.06 0.66 3.42
C SER A 333 -13.95 0.19 4.88
N GLY A 334 -12.88 -0.53 5.22
CA GLY A 334 -12.51 -0.68 6.62
C GLY A 334 -12.22 0.69 7.26
N SER A 335 -12.17 0.72 8.58
CA SER A 335 -11.89 1.90 9.39
C SER A 335 -10.72 1.63 10.32
N TYR A 336 -9.88 2.63 10.55
CA TYR A 336 -8.84 2.54 11.58
C TYR A 336 -9.41 2.54 13.01
N LEU A 337 -10.70 2.83 13.18
CA LEU A 337 -11.36 2.91 14.48
C LEU A 337 -12.29 1.70 14.72
N PRO A 338 -12.42 1.23 15.98
CA PRO A 338 -11.67 1.67 17.16
C PRO A 338 -10.23 1.13 17.18
N THR A 339 -9.30 1.88 17.77
CA THR A 339 -7.93 1.40 18.00
C THR A 339 -7.93 0.25 19.02
N PRO A 340 -7.01 -0.73 18.93
CA PRO A 340 -5.88 -0.83 18.00
C PRO A 340 -6.17 -1.58 16.69
N ASN A 341 -7.29 -2.31 16.58
CA ASN A 341 -7.55 -3.26 15.48
C ASN A 341 -8.40 -2.71 14.34
N GLY A 342 -9.08 -1.58 14.56
CA GLY A 342 -10.00 -0.99 13.59
C GLY A 342 -11.25 -1.84 13.36
N SER A 343 -12.05 -1.44 12.36
CA SER A 343 -13.26 -2.14 11.93
C SER A 343 -13.11 -2.65 10.50
N PRO A 344 -13.30 -3.95 10.22
CA PRO A 344 -13.12 -4.51 8.88
C PRO A 344 -14.25 -4.13 7.90
N ASN A 345 -15.42 -3.76 8.41
CA ASN A 345 -16.63 -3.45 7.62
C ASN A 345 -16.95 -4.50 6.53
N THR A 346 -16.78 -5.78 6.86
CA THR A 346 -16.93 -6.93 5.96
C THR A 346 -18.30 -6.99 5.27
N SER A 347 -18.31 -7.34 3.99
CA SER A 347 -19.54 -7.54 3.23
C SER A 347 -20.28 -8.80 3.67
N ARG A 348 -21.57 -8.67 4.03
CA ARG A 348 -22.42 -9.80 4.44
C ARG A 348 -23.11 -10.46 3.25
N PHE A 349 -23.48 -11.73 3.43
CA PHE A 349 -24.25 -12.50 2.44
C PHE A 349 -25.62 -11.87 2.17
N LYS A 350 -26.07 -11.98 0.93
CA LYS A 350 -27.45 -11.67 0.56
C LYS A 350 -28.34 -12.86 0.95
N LEU A 351 -29.18 -12.71 1.99
CA LEU A 351 -30.30 -13.62 2.18
C LEU A 351 -31.31 -13.36 1.05
N HIS A 352 -31.43 -14.30 0.11
CA HIS A 352 -32.57 -14.33 -0.80
C HIS A 352 -33.76 -14.86 0.00
N PHE A 353 -34.58 -13.95 0.56
CA PHE A 353 -35.97 -14.28 0.83
C PHE A 353 -36.72 -14.11 -0.49
N GLU A 354 -37.00 -15.23 -1.16
CA GLU A 354 -38.11 -15.25 -2.13
C GLU A 354 -39.38 -15.03 -1.31
N SER A 355 -39.99 -13.86 -1.50
CA SER A 355 -41.29 -13.53 -0.94
C SER A 355 -42.35 -14.35 -1.67
N SER A 356 -42.58 -15.60 -1.22
CA SER A 356 -43.87 -16.23 -1.41
C SER A 356 -44.87 -15.50 -0.51
N ASN A 357 -45.82 -14.82 -1.16
CA ASN A 357 -46.95 -14.10 -0.57
C ASN A 357 -47.52 -14.80 0.67
N PHE A 358 -47.38 -14.17 1.83
CA PHE A 358 -48.43 -14.20 2.84
C PHE A 358 -48.52 -12.82 3.47
N GLY A 359 -49.51 -12.06 3.02
CA GLY A 359 -49.81 -10.76 3.57
C GLY A 359 -50.49 -10.92 4.92
N THR A 360 -49.95 -10.26 5.93
CA THR A 360 -50.73 -9.70 7.04
C THR A 360 -49.94 -8.54 7.63
N SER A 361 -50.53 -7.35 7.54
CA SER A 361 -50.14 -6.14 8.24
C SER A 361 -50.18 -6.35 9.75
N PHE A 362 -49.20 -5.88 10.51
CA PHE A 362 -49.46 -5.29 11.82
C PHE A 362 -48.39 -4.25 12.18
N SER A 363 -48.88 -3.20 12.82
CA SER A 363 -48.30 -1.91 13.13
C SER A 363 -47.27 -1.92 14.27
N ASN A 364 -46.45 -0.86 14.29
CA ASN A 364 -45.55 -0.48 15.39
C ASN A 364 -46.29 -0.33 16.74
N SER A 365 -45.73 -0.92 17.81
CA SER A 365 -45.77 -0.34 19.16
C SER A 365 -44.71 -0.98 20.07
N GLU A 366 -43.84 -0.12 20.61
CA GLU A 366 -43.21 -0.11 21.94
C GLU A 366 -42.82 -1.44 22.63
N ILE A 367 -41.51 -1.62 22.83
CA ILE A 367 -40.93 -2.61 23.74
C ILE A 367 -40.62 -1.91 25.07
N ASN A 368 -41.22 -2.39 26.16
CA ASN A 368 -40.69 -2.17 27.51
C ASN A 368 -40.83 -3.44 28.38
N THR A 369 -39.70 -3.78 29.02
CA THR A 369 -39.50 -4.55 30.27
C THR A 369 -39.54 -6.10 30.31
N HIS A 370 -38.41 -6.65 30.79
CA HIS A 370 -38.21 -7.72 31.80
C HIS A 370 -38.90 -9.11 31.72
N THR A 371 -38.12 -10.12 31.29
CA THR A 371 -37.92 -11.49 31.87
C THR A 371 -39.15 -12.45 32.03
N PRO A 372 -39.00 -13.75 32.41
CA PRO A 372 -38.87 -14.88 31.47
C PRO A 372 -39.81 -16.07 31.76
N THR A 373 -40.37 -16.74 30.76
CA THR A 373 -40.98 -18.07 30.97
C THR A 373 -40.96 -18.95 29.73
N HIS A 374 -40.53 -20.19 29.95
CA HIS A 374 -40.71 -21.35 29.08
C HIS A 374 -42.20 -21.64 28.82
N ILE A 375 -42.53 -22.22 27.65
CA ILE A 375 -43.25 -23.51 27.45
C ILE A 375 -44.00 -23.54 26.09
N PHE A 376 -43.56 -24.48 25.25
CA PHE A 376 -44.27 -25.35 24.29
C PHE A 376 -45.26 -24.79 23.25
N ILE A 377 -45.01 -25.10 21.96
CA ILE A 377 -45.92 -25.94 21.14
C ILE A 377 -45.08 -26.87 20.23
N THR A 378 -45.53 -28.13 20.22
CA THR A 378 -45.04 -29.33 19.54
C THR A 378 -45.50 -29.48 18.08
N ALA A 379 -44.63 -30.09 17.27
CA ALA A 379 -44.83 -31.11 16.22
C ALA A 379 -46.00 -31.03 15.22
N ILE A 380 -45.69 -31.10 13.92
CA ILE A 380 -46.23 -32.11 12.99
C ILE A 380 -45.12 -32.55 12.02
N ASP A 381 -45.00 -33.87 11.93
CA ASP A 381 -44.07 -34.69 11.16
C ASP A 381 -44.45 -34.88 9.67
N THR A 382 -43.45 -35.31 8.90
CA THR A 382 -43.53 -36.18 7.70
C THR A 382 -44.06 -35.65 6.36
N LEU A 383 -43.12 -35.43 5.42
CA LEU A 383 -43.24 -35.91 4.03
C LEU A 383 -41.83 -36.11 3.45
N GLY A 384 -41.54 -37.36 3.06
CA GLY A 384 -40.24 -37.82 2.63
C GLY A 384 -39.87 -37.48 1.18
N ALA A 385 -38.57 -37.27 0.99
CA ALA A 385 -37.72 -37.65 -0.13
C ALA A 385 -38.17 -37.39 -1.59
N ALA A 386 -37.54 -36.40 -2.23
CA ALA A 386 -37.10 -36.50 -3.62
C ALA A 386 -35.77 -35.75 -3.80
N GLY A 387 -34.74 -36.47 -4.24
CA GLY A 387 -33.33 -36.08 -4.15
C GLY A 387 -32.86 -34.93 -5.04
N LYS A 388 -31.89 -34.20 -4.51
CA LYS A 388 -30.79 -33.58 -5.27
C LYS A 388 -29.54 -33.77 -4.44
N THR A 389 -28.63 -34.61 -4.91
CA THR A 389 -27.28 -34.80 -4.36
C THR A 389 -26.49 -33.52 -4.51
N GLN A 390 -26.65 -32.62 -3.55
CA GLN A 390 -25.75 -31.50 -3.35
C GLN A 390 -24.46 -32.08 -2.74
N THR A 391 -23.37 -32.07 -3.50
CA THR A 391 -22.05 -32.43 -2.99
C THR A 391 -21.72 -31.57 -1.77
N ASN A 392 -21.47 -32.19 -0.60
CA ASN A 392 -21.13 -31.55 0.69
C ASN A 392 -19.74 -30.88 0.67
N VAL A 393 -19.51 -29.96 -0.27
CA VAL A 393 -18.28 -29.22 -0.45
C VAL A 393 -18.33 -27.95 0.41
N CYS A 394 -17.33 -27.79 1.28
CA CYS A 394 -17.39 -26.83 2.39
C CYS A 394 -16.36 -25.69 2.35
N ASP A 395 -15.55 -25.65 1.30
CA ASP A 395 -14.58 -24.59 1.00
C ASP A 395 -14.30 -24.53 -0.53
N ASP A 396 -13.69 -23.44 -0.99
CA ASP A 396 -13.25 -23.21 -2.38
C ASP A 396 -12.14 -24.21 -2.82
N GLU A 397 -11.57 -24.98 -1.90
CA GLU A 397 -10.58 -26.05 -2.15
C GLU A 397 -11.20 -27.47 -2.34
N LEU A 398 -12.52 -27.57 -2.54
CA LEU A 398 -13.24 -28.86 -2.74
C LEU A 398 -13.19 -29.83 -1.54
N LEU A 399 -12.88 -29.35 -0.34
CA LEU A 399 -12.80 -30.18 0.86
C LEU A 399 -14.21 -30.61 1.36
N LEU A 400 -14.39 -31.92 1.51
CA LEU A 400 -15.62 -32.56 1.97
C LEU A 400 -15.60 -32.78 3.49
N CYS A 401 -16.76 -32.62 4.13
CA CYS A 401 -16.95 -33.04 5.52
C CYS A 401 -16.78 -34.56 5.66
N GLN A 402 -15.94 -34.99 6.60
CA GLN A 402 -15.65 -36.39 6.88
C GLN A 402 -16.62 -36.94 7.94
N ASN A 403 -16.62 -38.26 8.15
CA ASN A 403 -17.34 -38.92 9.24
C ASN A 403 -18.83 -38.54 9.38
N GLY A 404 -19.53 -38.40 8.24
CA GLY A 404 -20.96 -38.07 8.22
C GLY A 404 -21.29 -36.60 8.52
N GLY A 405 -20.29 -35.71 8.52
CA GLY A 405 -20.51 -34.28 8.66
C GLY A 405 -21.32 -33.69 7.51
N THR A 406 -22.24 -32.77 7.84
CA THR A 406 -23.05 -32.07 6.83
C THR A 406 -22.52 -30.66 6.65
N CYS A 407 -22.27 -30.24 5.41
CA CYS A 407 -21.79 -28.90 5.16
C CYS A 407 -22.93 -27.90 5.33
N VAL A 408 -22.75 -26.93 6.22
CA VAL A 408 -23.72 -25.87 6.49
C VAL A 408 -23.20 -24.57 5.89
N GLN A 409 -23.97 -23.97 4.98
CA GLN A 409 -23.68 -22.68 4.34
C GLN A 409 -22.33 -22.59 3.60
N ASN A 410 -21.79 -23.71 3.11
CA ASN A 410 -20.51 -23.80 2.38
C ASN A 410 -19.32 -23.15 3.09
N GLN A 411 -19.32 -23.16 4.43
CA GLN A 411 -18.25 -22.54 5.24
C GLN A 411 -17.84 -23.40 6.44
N ARG A 412 -18.69 -24.33 6.88
CA ARG A 412 -18.46 -25.11 8.09
C ARG A 412 -19.14 -26.47 8.02
N CYS A 413 -18.44 -27.51 8.46
CA CYS A 413 -19.04 -28.82 8.68
C CYS A 413 -19.76 -28.87 10.03
N SER A 414 -21.04 -29.25 9.99
CA SER A 414 -21.78 -29.68 11.16
C SER A 414 -21.46 -31.15 11.43
N CYS A 415 -20.80 -31.42 12.55
CA CYS A 415 -20.33 -32.76 12.90
C CYS A 415 -21.36 -33.53 13.73
N PRO A 416 -21.53 -34.84 13.48
CA PRO A 416 -22.29 -35.71 14.37
C PRO A 416 -21.67 -35.71 15.79
N PRO A 417 -22.44 -36.06 16.83
CA PRO A 417 -22.02 -35.94 18.23
C PRO A 417 -20.71 -36.68 18.57
N ASP A 418 -20.41 -37.76 17.86
CA ASP A 418 -19.21 -38.58 18.06
C ASP A 418 -17.96 -38.03 17.36
N PHE A 419 -18.07 -36.92 16.62
CA PHE A 419 -16.97 -36.34 15.85
C PHE A 419 -16.81 -34.84 16.09
N LYS A 420 -15.57 -34.35 15.93
CA LYS A 420 -15.16 -32.96 16.07
C LYS A 420 -14.07 -32.62 15.06
N GLY A 421 -13.74 -31.34 14.96
CA GLY A 421 -12.75 -30.82 14.01
C GLY A 421 -13.40 -30.14 12.80
N VAL A 422 -12.60 -29.39 12.05
CA VAL A 422 -13.05 -28.51 10.94
C VAL A 422 -13.81 -29.28 9.85
N LEU A 423 -13.40 -30.51 9.57
CA LEU A 423 -14.05 -31.43 8.62
C LEU A 423 -14.61 -32.65 9.35
N CYS A 424 -14.88 -32.57 10.66
CA CYS A 424 -15.31 -33.71 11.49
C CYS A 424 -14.32 -34.88 11.51
N GLN A 425 -13.03 -34.60 11.30
CA GLN A 425 -11.99 -35.60 11.12
C GLN A 425 -11.52 -36.29 12.41
N GLN A 426 -11.94 -35.82 13.59
CA GLN A 426 -11.54 -36.37 14.89
C GLN A 426 -12.75 -36.98 15.61
N SER A 427 -12.58 -38.08 16.34
CA SER A 427 -13.62 -38.59 17.23
C SER A 427 -13.68 -37.82 18.56
N ARG A 428 -14.87 -37.66 19.12
CA ARG A 428 -15.10 -37.25 20.51
C ARG A 428 -15.03 -38.50 21.38
N CYS A 429 -13.83 -38.87 21.79
CA CYS A 429 -13.65 -39.86 22.84
C CYS A 429 -13.86 -39.18 24.20
N ASP A 430 -15.02 -39.40 24.84
CA ASP A 430 -15.24 -39.01 26.24
C ASP A 430 -14.51 -39.99 27.16
N GLY A 431 -13.89 -39.47 28.22
CA GLY A 431 -13.06 -40.25 29.13
C GLY A 431 -13.82 -41.40 29.78
N GLY A 432 -13.68 -42.61 29.24
CA GLY A 432 -14.19 -43.83 29.87
C GLY A 432 -14.59 -45.00 28.96
N LYS A 433 -14.71 -44.86 27.63
CA LYS A 433 -15.03 -46.01 26.75
C LYS A 433 -14.13 -46.09 25.52
N LYS A 434 -13.68 -47.32 25.22
CA LYS A 434 -12.77 -47.67 24.11
C LYS A 434 -13.31 -47.16 22.78
N CYS A 435 -12.53 -46.32 22.10
CA CYS A 435 -12.83 -45.89 20.74
C CYS A 435 -12.43 -47.01 19.76
N ASN A 436 -13.40 -47.55 19.01
CA ASN A 436 -13.15 -48.46 17.91
C ASN A 436 -12.56 -47.64 16.75
N GLY A 437 -11.29 -47.88 16.44
CA GLY A 437 -10.62 -47.30 15.28
C GLY A 437 -10.91 -48.11 14.01
N ALA A 438 -11.17 -47.41 12.91
CA ALA A 438 -10.96 -47.85 11.54
C ALA A 438 -10.96 -46.59 10.66
N SER A 439 -10.09 -46.36 9.68
CA SER A 439 -8.91 -47.07 9.19
C SER A 439 -7.93 -45.99 8.74
N ALA A 440 -6.74 -45.93 9.34
CA ALA A 440 -5.65 -45.15 8.79
C ALA A 440 -5.06 -45.94 7.61
N LEU A 441 -5.31 -45.48 6.38
CA LEU A 441 -4.43 -45.80 5.26
C LEU A 441 -3.09 -45.13 5.53
N THR A 442 -2.21 -45.88 6.20
CA THR A 442 -0.75 -45.90 6.07
C THR A 442 -0.07 -44.60 5.63
N LEU A 443 0.43 -43.82 6.60
CA LEU A 443 1.60 -42.96 6.41
C LEU A 443 2.85 -43.77 6.82
N SER A 444 3.57 -44.30 5.84
CA SER A 444 4.95 -44.78 6.03
C SER A 444 5.85 -44.02 5.07
N LEU A 445 6.77 -43.24 5.66
CA LEU A 445 7.96 -42.54 5.13
C LEU A 445 8.00 -41.04 5.51
N ALA A 446 8.34 -40.74 6.77
CA ALA A 446 8.99 -39.47 7.14
C ALA A 446 9.64 -39.49 8.55
N LEU A 447 10.00 -40.67 9.08
CA LEU A 447 10.65 -40.81 10.39
C LEU A 447 12.12 -41.25 10.31
N LEU A 448 12.77 -41.02 9.17
CA LEU A 448 14.20 -41.22 8.99
C LEU A 448 14.77 -39.96 8.35
N LEU A 449 15.20 -39.00 9.19
CA LEU A 449 16.30 -38.04 8.97
C LEU A 449 16.17 -36.85 9.96
N CYS A 450 16.55 -37.09 11.21
CA CYS A 450 17.15 -36.06 12.08
C CYS A 450 17.69 -36.72 13.36
N PRO A 451 18.98 -37.09 13.35
CA PRO A 451 19.86 -36.35 14.26
C PRO A 451 21.24 -36.13 13.62
N LEU A 452 21.49 -34.92 13.09
CA LEU A 452 22.84 -34.55 12.61
C LEU A 452 23.21 -33.07 12.83
N LEU A 453 22.47 -32.32 13.68
CA LEU A 453 22.79 -30.92 13.98
C LEU A 453 23.25 -30.65 15.42
N ALA A 454 23.66 -31.68 16.17
CA ALA A 454 24.20 -31.51 17.52
C ALA A 454 25.74 -31.63 17.62
N THR A 455 26.47 -31.73 16.51
CA THR A 455 27.93 -32.00 16.52
C THR A 455 28.82 -30.96 15.82
N LEU A 456 28.34 -29.74 15.52
CA LEU A 456 29.15 -28.71 14.84
C LEU A 456 29.30 -27.37 15.57
N LEU A 457 29.02 -27.32 16.88
CA LEU A 457 29.27 -26.12 17.73
C LEU A 457 30.22 -26.42 18.90
N GLY A 458 31.26 -27.21 18.65
CA GLY A 458 32.23 -27.63 19.67
C GLY A 458 33.64 -27.82 19.14
N SER A 459 34.22 -26.79 18.53
CA SER A 459 35.67 -26.57 18.30
C SER A 459 35.78 -25.27 17.47
N ALA A 460 36.59 -24.26 17.78
CA ALA A 460 37.81 -24.20 18.55
C ALA A 460 37.89 -22.87 19.32
N ALA A 461 38.23 -22.98 20.61
CA ALA A 461 38.98 -21.98 21.33
C ALA A 461 40.41 -22.53 21.44
N SER A 462 41.34 -21.90 20.72
CA SER A 462 42.78 -21.82 20.99
C SER A 462 43.33 -20.68 20.14
#